data_AF-A0A0Q6B718-F1
#
_entry.id   AF-A0A0Q6B718-F1
#
_cell.length_a   1.000
_cell.length_b   1.000
_cell.length_c   1.000
_cell.angle_alpha   90.00
_cell.angle_beta   90.00
_cell.angle_gamma   90.00
#
_symmetry.space_group_name_H-M   'P 1'
#
loop_
_entity.id
_entity.type
_entity.pdbx_description
1 polymer ?
#
loop_
_entity_poly.entity_id
_entity_poly.type
_entity_poly.pdbx_seq_one_letter_code
_entity_poly.pdbx_strand_id
1 'polypeptide(L)'
;MHIYPFAISSLLFLISSPIIAGDAISANQAIDHPVTIPGSVINYLTKEIDSVYAECEEEGLIVSKAFEARPVELNSSVKALVVKPRSRCFCSNDECPMWVFDTLPQKAKVIFESSMAGLLTLSDKKTKGFPDIRVSGGLPSHGYEVRYVWDGTEYQEIYNQVWIWNPDRKCTEAEIEELKNGKWVKTSNVCLKV
;
A
#
# COMPACT_ATOMS: atom_id res chain seq x y z
N MET A 1 44.68 28.02 45.21
CA MET A 1 44.03 26.70 45.23
C MET A 1 42.70 26.86 44.51
N HIS A 2 42.70 26.69 43.19
CA HIS A 2 41.55 26.93 42.32
C HIS A 2 41.07 25.61 41.72
N ILE A 3 39.80 25.30 41.97
CA ILE A 3 39.09 24.12 41.53
C ILE A 3 38.53 24.44 40.13
N TYR A 4 38.91 23.67 39.11
CA TYR A 4 38.30 23.73 37.79
C TYR A 4 37.16 22.69 37.71
N PRO A 5 35.97 23.05 37.19
CA PRO A 5 34.86 22.11 37.05
C PRO A 5 35.01 21.24 35.79
N PHE A 6 34.63 19.97 35.94
CA PHE A 6 34.51 18.98 34.89
C PHE A 6 33.50 19.42 33.81
N ALA A 7 33.95 19.52 32.56
CA ALA A 7 33.07 19.63 31.40
C ALA A 7 32.58 18.21 31.01
N ILE A 8 31.32 17.91 31.31
CA ILE A 8 30.64 16.71 30.82
C ILE A 8 30.20 16.99 29.38
N SER A 9 30.95 16.46 28.42
CA SER A 9 30.60 16.48 27.01
C SER A 9 29.46 15.49 26.76
N SER A 10 28.23 16.00 26.72
CA SER A 10 27.04 15.24 26.33
C SER A 10 27.15 14.78 24.88
N LEU A 11 27.46 13.49 24.67
CA LEU A 11 27.29 12.80 23.40
C LEU A 11 25.79 12.75 23.07
N LEU A 12 25.33 13.65 22.20
CA LEU A 12 24.03 13.55 21.56
C LEU A 12 24.08 12.40 20.54
N PHE A 13 23.78 11.18 20.99
CA PHE A 13 23.39 10.10 20.09
C PHE A 13 22.08 10.51 19.42
N LEU A 14 22.16 10.91 18.15
CA LEU A 14 21.03 10.98 17.23
C LEU A 14 20.53 9.54 17.03
N ILE A 15 19.62 9.10 17.90
CA ILE A 15 18.89 7.85 17.73
C ILE A 15 17.95 8.07 16.54
N SER A 16 18.43 7.72 15.35
CA SER A 16 17.57 7.51 14.19
C SER A 16 16.69 6.31 14.50
N SER A 17 15.51 6.55 15.06
CA SER A 17 14.50 5.51 15.23
C SER A 17 14.24 4.86 13.87
N PRO A 18 14.42 3.53 13.70
CA PRO A 18 13.95 2.87 12.51
C PRO A 18 12.43 2.99 12.50
N ILE A 19 11.92 3.85 11.61
CA ILE A 19 10.49 4.06 11.43
C ILE A 19 9.95 2.83 10.69
N ILE A 20 9.21 2.04 11.48
CA ILE A 20 8.05 1.20 11.14
C ILE A 20 8.37 -0.16 10.50
N ALA A 21 8.46 -1.15 11.38
CA ALA A 21 8.27 -2.57 11.10
C ALA A 21 6.79 -2.87 10.78
N GLY A 22 6.28 -2.27 9.70
CA GLY A 22 5.03 -2.67 9.07
C GLY A 22 5.36 -3.30 7.71
N ASP A 23 4.61 -4.32 7.31
CA ASP A 23 4.76 -4.96 6.00
C ASP A 23 4.24 -4.03 4.90
N ALA A 24 5.00 -2.99 4.61
CA ALA A 24 4.72 -1.97 3.62
C ALA A 24 5.37 -2.30 2.27
N ILE A 25 4.68 -1.98 1.19
CA ILE A 25 5.08 -2.22 -0.20
C ILE A 25 4.78 -0.94 -0.98
N SER A 26 5.84 -0.27 -1.43
CA SER A 26 5.73 0.95 -2.22
C SER A 26 5.65 0.62 -3.71
N ALA A 27 4.86 1.38 -4.47
CA ALA A 27 4.83 1.32 -5.93
C ALA A 27 6.22 1.55 -6.53
N ASN A 28 6.95 2.54 -6.01
CA ASN A 28 8.18 3.05 -6.62
C ASN A 28 9.46 2.37 -6.15
N GLN A 29 9.37 1.48 -5.18
CA GLN A 29 10.52 0.74 -4.67
C GLN A 29 10.46 -0.70 -5.16
N ALA A 30 11.60 -1.23 -5.59
CA ALA A 30 11.70 -2.65 -5.89
C ALA A 30 11.42 -3.47 -4.62
N ILE A 31 10.73 -4.60 -4.78
CA ILE A 31 10.55 -5.56 -3.70
C ILE A 31 11.92 -6.14 -3.35
N ASP A 32 12.30 -6.05 -2.08
CA ASP A 32 13.48 -6.74 -1.58
C ASP A 32 13.24 -8.25 -1.58
N HIS A 33 14.18 -9.02 -2.13
CA HIS A 33 14.09 -10.48 -2.31
C HIS A 33 12.78 -10.96 -2.99
N PRO A 34 12.51 -10.57 -4.25
CA PRO A 34 11.27 -10.94 -4.93
C PRO A 34 11.21 -12.45 -5.19
N VAL A 35 10.01 -13.02 -5.14
CA VAL A 35 9.78 -14.44 -5.42
C VAL A 35 9.26 -14.68 -6.84
N THR A 36 9.45 -15.92 -7.33
CA THR A 36 8.85 -16.36 -8.59
C THR A 36 7.33 -16.35 -8.49
N ILE A 37 6.68 -15.67 -9.43
CA ILE A 37 5.23 -15.59 -9.51
C ILE A 37 4.67 -16.91 -10.04
N PRO A 38 3.70 -17.57 -9.37
CA PRO A 38 3.07 -18.78 -9.86
C PRO A 38 2.40 -18.59 -11.22
N GLY A 39 2.43 -19.61 -12.08
CA GLY A 39 1.83 -19.53 -13.42
C GLY A 39 0.34 -19.20 -13.42
N SER A 40 -0.41 -19.61 -12.38
CA SER A 40 -1.82 -19.24 -12.22
C SER A 40 -2.03 -17.74 -11.99
N VAL A 41 -1.11 -17.07 -11.28
CA VAL A 41 -1.11 -15.61 -11.08
C VAL A 41 -0.71 -14.92 -12.38
N ILE A 42 0.31 -15.40 -13.08
CA ILE A 42 0.70 -14.85 -14.40
C ILE A 42 -0.45 -14.92 -15.39
N ASN A 43 -1.14 -16.05 -15.47
CA ASN A 43 -2.30 -16.22 -16.36
C ASN A 43 -3.45 -15.27 -16.03
N TYR A 44 -3.62 -14.91 -14.75
CA TYR A 44 -4.59 -13.89 -14.36
C TYR A 44 -4.13 -12.50 -14.83
N LEU A 45 -2.89 -12.12 -14.49
CA LEU A 45 -2.34 -10.81 -14.84
C LEU A 45 -2.31 -10.57 -16.35
N THR A 46 -1.97 -11.56 -17.18
CA THR A 46 -2.02 -11.45 -18.64
C THR A 46 -3.40 -10.99 -19.12
N LYS A 47 -4.48 -11.56 -18.57
CA LYS A 47 -5.85 -11.21 -18.97
C LYS A 47 -6.26 -9.80 -18.53
N GLU A 48 -5.87 -9.40 -17.32
CA GLU A 48 -6.15 -8.06 -16.82
C GLU A 48 -5.41 -7.00 -17.65
N ILE A 49 -4.14 -7.27 -17.98
CA ILE A 49 -3.27 -6.33 -18.68
C ILE A 49 -3.71 -6.10 -20.12
N ASP A 50 -4.08 -7.18 -20.82
CA ASP A 50 -4.57 -7.12 -22.21
C ASP A 50 -5.78 -6.18 -22.36
N SER A 51 -6.54 -5.96 -21.28
CA SER A 51 -7.73 -5.12 -21.29
C SER A 51 -7.51 -3.65 -20.93
N VAL A 52 -6.39 -3.31 -20.26
CA VAL A 52 -6.20 -1.97 -19.65
C VAL A 52 -4.90 -1.27 -20.03
N TYR A 53 -3.83 -1.98 -20.42
CA TYR A 53 -2.48 -1.39 -20.52
C TYR A 53 -1.78 -1.62 -21.86
N ALA A 54 -2.53 -1.51 -22.96
CA ALA A 54 -1.98 -1.58 -24.33
C ALA A 54 -0.87 -0.54 -24.59
N GLU A 55 -0.81 0.53 -23.80
CA GLU A 55 0.21 1.58 -23.92
C GLU A 55 1.61 1.14 -23.44
N CYS A 56 1.72 -0.02 -22.78
CA CYS A 56 2.98 -0.60 -22.31
C CYS A 56 3.63 -1.60 -23.26
N GLU A 57 3.20 -1.62 -24.52
CA GLU A 57 3.77 -2.42 -25.60
C GLU A 57 5.20 -1.96 -25.96
N GLU A 58 6.17 -2.25 -25.09
CA GLU A 58 7.49 -2.60 -25.60
C GLU A 58 7.35 -3.96 -26.33
N GLU A 59 7.78 -4.04 -27.59
CA GLU A 59 7.79 -5.29 -28.35
C GLU A 59 8.42 -6.42 -27.50
N GLY A 60 7.60 -7.41 -27.13
CA GLY A 60 8.04 -8.53 -26.32
C GLY A 60 7.87 -8.37 -24.80
N LEU A 61 6.88 -7.62 -24.33
CA LEU A 61 6.50 -7.63 -22.91
C LEU A 61 6.23 -9.06 -22.42
N ILE A 62 7.12 -9.58 -21.58
CA ILE A 62 6.94 -10.85 -20.90
C ILE A 62 6.31 -10.56 -19.55
N VAL A 63 5.02 -10.85 -19.37
CA VAL A 63 4.27 -10.60 -18.10
C VAL A 63 5.02 -11.13 -16.89
N SER A 64 5.63 -12.32 -16.97
CA SER A 64 6.41 -12.87 -15.84
C SER A 64 7.67 -12.07 -15.46
N LYS A 65 8.11 -11.14 -16.29
CA LYS A 65 9.20 -10.19 -16.02
C LYS A 65 8.71 -8.78 -15.71
N ALA A 66 7.47 -8.45 -16.05
CA ALA A 66 6.87 -7.14 -15.84
C ALA A 66 6.46 -6.89 -14.38
N PHE A 67 6.28 -7.97 -13.61
CA PHE A 67 5.81 -7.91 -12.22
C PHE A 67 6.82 -8.50 -11.25
N GLU A 68 6.73 -8.06 -10.01
CA GLU A 68 7.43 -8.63 -8.87
C GLU A 68 6.44 -8.97 -7.78
N ALA A 69 6.80 -9.95 -6.96
CA ALA A 69 5.95 -10.43 -5.89
C ALA A 69 6.73 -10.66 -4.61
N ARG A 70 6.03 -10.48 -3.48
CA ARG A 70 6.53 -10.79 -2.14
C ARG A 70 5.52 -11.70 -1.43
N PRO A 71 5.97 -12.78 -0.78
CA PRO A 71 5.11 -13.52 0.14
C PRO A 71 4.72 -12.63 1.31
N VAL A 72 3.47 -12.71 1.71
CA VAL A 72 2.97 -12.05 2.91
C VAL A 72 2.16 -13.03 3.75
N GLU A 73 2.25 -12.86 5.07
CA GLU A 73 1.49 -13.66 6.02
C GLU A 73 0.20 -12.92 6.38
N LEU A 74 -0.93 -13.38 5.82
CA LEU A 74 -2.23 -12.85 6.21
C LEU A 74 -2.74 -13.50 7.51
N ASN A 75 -2.44 -14.78 7.71
CA ASN A 75 -2.59 -15.48 8.98
C ASN A 75 -1.74 -16.76 8.95
N SER A 76 -1.85 -17.60 9.98
CA SER A 76 -1.11 -18.86 10.09
C SER A 76 -1.41 -19.90 9.01
N SER A 77 -2.54 -19.77 8.31
CA SER A 77 -3.11 -20.78 7.42
C SER A 77 -3.17 -20.34 5.96
N VAL A 78 -3.08 -19.04 5.68
CA VAL A 78 -3.22 -18.45 4.35
C VAL A 78 -1.87 -17.93 3.89
N LYS A 79 -1.35 -18.55 2.84
CA LYS A 79 -0.16 -18.09 2.12
C LYS A 79 -0.60 -17.16 1.01
N ALA A 80 -0.18 -15.89 1.07
CA ALA A 80 -0.52 -14.92 0.05
C ALA A 80 0.71 -14.34 -0.63
N LEU A 81 0.49 -13.77 -1.82
CA LEU A 81 1.47 -12.99 -2.54
C LEU A 81 0.91 -11.60 -2.78
N VAL A 82 1.66 -10.57 -2.41
CA VAL A 82 1.43 -9.23 -2.96
C VAL A 82 2.21 -9.11 -4.25
N VAL A 83 1.56 -8.63 -5.30
CA VAL A 83 2.14 -8.45 -6.63
C VAL A 83 1.98 -7.01 -7.07
N LYS A 84 3.04 -6.45 -7.65
CA LYS A 84 3.02 -5.12 -8.26
C LYS A 84 3.89 -5.07 -9.52
N PRO A 85 3.69 -4.08 -10.40
CA PRO A 85 4.60 -3.81 -11.51
C PRO A 85 6.04 -3.55 -11.05
N ARG A 86 7.01 -4.02 -11.84
CA ARG A 86 8.43 -3.64 -11.70
C ARG A 86 8.73 -2.29 -12.35
N SER A 87 8.04 -1.99 -13.43
CA SER A 87 8.23 -0.79 -14.23
C SER A 87 7.10 0.20 -13.99
N ARG A 88 7.44 1.49 -14.08
CA ARG A 88 6.48 2.60 -14.01
C ARG A 88 5.51 2.65 -15.18
N CYS A 89 5.72 1.85 -16.23
CA CYS A 89 4.83 1.85 -17.38
C CYS A 89 3.36 1.58 -16.99
N PHE A 90 3.14 0.67 -16.05
CA PHE A 90 1.81 0.32 -15.56
C PHE A 90 1.27 1.29 -14.50
N CYS A 91 1.96 2.41 -14.26
CA CYS A 91 1.73 3.29 -13.12
C CYS A 91 1.39 4.71 -13.58
N SER A 92 0.58 5.41 -12.80
CA SER A 92 0.22 6.81 -13.01
C SER A 92 0.61 7.62 -11.78
N ASN A 93 1.37 8.71 -11.96
CA ASN A 93 1.79 9.60 -10.87
C ASN A 93 2.38 8.87 -9.66
N ASP A 94 3.34 7.97 -9.89
CA ASP A 94 4.01 7.19 -8.84
C ASP A 94 3.09 6.19 -8.09
N GLU A 95 1.89 5.94 -8.61
CA GLU A 95 0.91 4.97 -8.10
C GLU A 95 0.73 3.84 -9.12
N CYS A 96 0.76 2.60 -8.64
CA CYS A 96 0.67 1.43 -9.49
C CYS A 96 -0.50 0.56 -9.07
N PRO A 97 -1.07 -0.24 -9.98
CA PRO A 97 -1.98 -1.29 -9.57
C PRO A 97 -1.24 -2.32 -8.71
N MET A 98 -1.90 -2.81 -7.66
CA MET A 98 -1.38 -3.83 -6.76
C MET A 98 -2.46 -4.86 -6.45
N TRP A 99 -2.05 -6.11 -6.32
CA TRP A 99 -2.93 -7.23 -6.03
C TRP A 99 -2.42 -8.04 -4.85
N VAL A 100 -3.34 -8.61 -4.07
CA VAL A 100 -3.03 -9.71 -3.14
C VAL A 100 -3.73 -10.97 -3.61
N PHE A 101 -2.93 -12.02 -3.84
CA PHE A 101 -3.42 -13.34 -4.23
C PHE A 101 -3.34 -14.30 -3.06
N ASP A 102 -4.44 -15.00 -2.79
CA ASP A 102 -4.38 -16.25 -2.03
C ASP A 102 -3.77 -17.33 -2.92
N THR A 103 -2.66 -17.91 -2.46
CA THR A 103 -1.85 -18.88 -3.21
C THR A 103 -2.09 -20.29 -2.74
N LEU A 104 -3.34 -20.71 -2.80
CA LEU A 104 -3.68 -22.12 -2.63
C LEU A 104 -2.99 -22.97 -3.72
N PRO A 105 -2.59 -24.23 -3.42
CA PRO A 105 -1.74 -25.05 -4.29
C PRO A 105 -2.23 -25.25 -5.72
N GLN A 106 -3.53 -25.10 -5.98
CA GLN A 106 -4.14 -25.41 -7.29
C GLN A 106 -4.73 -24.19 -8.01
N LYS A 107 -4.98 -23.08 -7.30
CA LYS A 107 -5.63 -21.91 -7.89
C LYS A 107 -5.20 -20.64 -7.17
N ALA A 108 -4.72 -19.66 -7.93
CA ALA A 108 -4.57 -18.31 -7.43
C ALA A 108 -5.94 -17.62 -7.44
N LYS A 109 -6.29 -16.97 -6.33
CA LYS A 109 -7.50 -16.15 -6.22
C LYS A 109 -7.09 -14.75 -5.80
N VAL A 110 -7.48 -13.73 -6.56
CA VAL A 110 -7.38 -12.34 -6.08
C VAL A 110 -8.33 -12.18 -4.91
N ILE A 111 -7.79 -11.72 -3.79
CA ILE A 111 -8.54 -11.45 -2.56
C ILE A 111 -8.49 -9.97 -2.17
N PHE A 112 -7.68 -9.19 -2.88
CA PHE A 112 -7.60 -7.74 -2.81
C PHE A 112 -6.99 -7.22 -4.10
N GLU A 113 -7.52 -6.10 -4.59
CA GLU A 113 -6.91 -5.33 -5.66
C GLU A 113 -7.05 -3.83 -5.40
N SER A 114 -6.08 -3.06 -5.87
CA SER A 114 -6.15 -1.62 -5.94
C SER A 114 -5.59 -1.20 -7.30
N SER A 115 -6.32 -0.38 -8.05
CA SER A 115 -5.90 0.11 -9.35
C SER A 115 -4.82 1.19 -9.25
N MET A 116 -4.78 1.90 -8.12
CA MET A 116 -3.86 3.01 -7.87
C MET A 116 -3.43 2.92 -6.41
N ALA A 117 -2.22 2.42 -6.17
CA ALA A 117 -1.60 2.37 -4.85
C ALA A 117 -0.19 2.98 -4.93
N GLY A 118 0.06 4.05 -4.17
CA GLY A 118 1.43 4.54 -3.94
C GLY A 118 2.17 3.72 -2.88
N LEU A 119 1.43 3.30 -1.86
CA LEU A 119 1.89 2.47 -0.75
C LEU A 119 0.76 1.56 -0.27
N LEU A 120 1.03 0.25 -0.23
CA LEU A 120 0.18 -0.75 0.41
C LEU A 120 0.84 -1.17 1.73
N THR A 121 0.08 -1.16 2.83
CA THR A 121 0.54 -1.58 4.16
C THR A 121 -0.36 -2.67 4.71
N LEU A 122 0.23 -3.76 5.20
CA LEU A 122 -0.46 -4.71 6.08
C LEU A 122 -0.33 -4.21 7.53
N SER A 123 -1.47 -3.95 8.17
CA SER A 123 -1.52 -3.43 9.53
C SER A 123 -1.34 -4.52 10.59
N ASP A 124 -0.77 -4.16 11.73
CA ASP A 124 -0.76 -5.01 12.93
C ASP A 124 -2.19 -5.26 13.46
N LYS A 125 -3.11 -4.33 13.19
CA LYS A 125 -4.52 -4.48 13.52
C LYS A 125 -5.13 -5.55 12.64
N LYS A 126 -5.84 -6.49 13.27
CA LYS A 126 -6.47 -7.62 12.58
C LYS A 126 -7.98 -7.61 12.72
N THR A 127 -8.69 -7.89 11.63
CA THR A 127 -10.12 -8.17 11.60
C THR A 127 -10.33 -9.63 11.23
N LYS A 128 -11.06 -10.38 12.07
CA LYS A 128 -11.27 -11.84 11.90
C LYS A 128 -9.96 -12.65 11.76
N GLY A 129 -8.87 -12.18 12.35
CA GLY A 129 -7.56 -12.84 12.30
C GLY A 129 -6.67 -12.48 11.10
N PHE A 130 -7.13 -11.62 10.19
CA PHE A 130 -6.38 -11.14 9.03
C PHE A 130 -5.95 -9.67 9.24
N PRO A 131 -4.75 -9.24 8.81
CA PRO A 131 -4.33 -7.84 8.91
C PRO A 131 -5.24 -6.95 8.08
N ASP A 132 -5.61 -5.80 8.62
CA ASP A 132 -6.29 -4.76 7.85
C ASP A 132 -5.32 -4.24 6.76
N ILE A 133 -5.81 -4.01 5.55
CA ILE A 133 -5.01 -3.43 4.46
C ILE A 133 -5.23 -1.92 4.47
N ARG A 134 -4.14 -1.15 4.38
CA ARG A 134 -4.19 0.28 4.10
C ARG A 134 -3.51 0.54 2.76
N VAL A 135 -4.19 1.25 1.87
CA VAL A 135 -3.60 1.80 0.66
C VAL A 135 -3.55 3.32 0.79
N SER A 136 -2.46 3.93 0.36
CA SER A 136 -2.35 5.38 0.29
C SER A 136 -1.57 5.80 -0.95
N GLY A 137 -1.83 7.02 -1.40
CA GLY A 137 -1.18 7.64 -2.54
C GLY A 137 -1.36 9.15 -2.50
N GLY A 138 -0.81 9.82 -3.49
CA GLY A 138 -0.94 11.25 -3.66
C GLY A 138 0.37 12.00 -3.91
N LEU A 139 0.19 13.30 -4.13
CA LEU A 139 1.23 14.31 -4.29
C LEU A 139 1.25 15.25 -3.06
N PRO A 140 2.21 16.18 -2.96
CA PRO A 140 2.23 17.13 -1.84
C PRO A 140 0.95 17.98 -1.69
N SER A 141 0.21 18.21 -2.78
CA SER A 141 -1.00 19.05 -2.78
C SER A 141 -2.32 18.27 -2.65
N HIS A 142 -2.32 16.95 -2.80
CA HIS A 142 -3.51 16.12 -2.69
C HIS A 142 -3.13 14.66 -2.45
N GLY A 143 -3.97 13.89 -1.78
CA GLY A 143 -3.72 12.47 -1.62
C GLY A 143 -4.92 11.74 -1.07
N TYR A 144 -4.72 10.46 -0.81
CA TYR A 144 -5.77 9.61 -0.28
C TYR A 144 -5.24 8.49 0.60
N GLU A 145 -6.13 7.99 1.45
CA GLU A 145 -5.93 6.80 2.26
C GLU A 145 -7.23 5.99 2.23
N VAL A 146 -7.12 4.72 1.86
CA VAL A 146 -8.23 3.76 1.89
C VAL A 146 -7.86 2.62 2.82
N ARG A 147 -8.81 2.14 3.64
CA ARG A 147 -8.62 0.96 4.49
C ARG A 147 -9.64 -0.12 4.18
N TYR A 148 -9.17 -1.35 4.24
CA TYR A 148 -9.92 -2.54 3.94
C TYR A 148 -9.81 -3.56 5.07
N VAL A 149 -10.88 -4.30 5.30
CA VAL A 149 -10.93 -5.38 6.29
C VAL A 149 -11.43 -6.67 5.66
N TRP A 150 -11.03 -7.80 6.24
CA TRP A 150 -11.45 -9.11 5.77
C TRP A 150 -12.93 -9.40 6.07
N ASP A 151 -13.73 -9.72 5.06
CA ASP A 151 -15.13 -10.08 5.23
C ASP A 151 -15.36 -11.59 5.45
N GLY A 152 -14.35 -12.42 5.18
CA GLY A 152 -14.44 -13.88 5.18
C GLY A 152 -14.02 -14.51 3.85
N THR A 153 -14.04 -13.72 2.77
CA THR A 153 -13.82 -14.15 1.38
C THR A 153 -12.83 -13.25 0.65
N GLU A 154 -12.91 -11.94 0.87
CA GLU A 154 -12.06 -10.90 0.28
C GLU A 154 -11.96 -9.67 1.20
N TYR A 155 -11.11 -8.71 0.81
CA TYR A 155 -10.96 -7.44 1.52
C TYR A 155 -12.01 -6.43 1.05
N GLN A 156 -12.79 -5.91 2.00
CA GLN A 156 -13.83 -4.92 1.75
C GLN A 156 -13.42 -3.55 2.28
N GLU A 157 -13.70 -2.51 1.51
CA GLU A 157 -13.45 -1.13 1.90
C GLU A 157 -14.31 -0.73 3.10
N ILE A 158 -13.71 -0.07 4.09
CA ILE A 158 -14.43 0.44 5.28
C ILE A 158 -14.15 1.90 5.59
N TYR A 159 -13.17 2.48 4.90
CA TYR A 159 -12.68 3.82 5.15
C TYR A 159 -12.05 4.34 3.88
N ASN A 160 -12.42 5.56 3.50
CA ASN A 160 -11.78 6.31 2.44
C ASN A 160 -11.60 7.75 2.92
N GLN A 161 -10.39 8.27 2.76
CA GLN A 161 -10.09 9.67 2.98
C GLN A 161 -9.41 10.21 1.74
N VAL A 162 -9.92 11.33 1.25
CA VAL A 162 -9.24 12.13 0.22
C VAL A 162 -8.94 13.49 0.83
N TRP A 163 -7.75 14.02 0.57
CA TRP A 163 -7.37 15.34 1.04
C TRP A 163 -6.75 16.19 -0.06
N ILE A 164 -6.95 17.51 0.04
CA ILE A 164 -6.42 18.51 -0.87
C ILE A 164 -5.90 19.69 -0.06
N TRP A 165 -4.72 20.18 -0.40
CA TRP A 165 -4.16 21.40 0.16
C TRP A 165 -4.90 22.62 -0.41
N ASN A 166 -5.50 23.43 0.47
CA ASN A 166 -6.11 24.70 0.13
C ASN A 166 -5.12 25.85 0.42
N PRO A 167 -4.51 26.47 -0.61
CA PRO A 167 -3.51 27.51 -0.41
C PRO A 167 -4.09 28.80 0.17
N ASP A 168 -5.35 29.15 -0.16
CA ASP A 168 -6.00 30.37 0.32
C ASP A 168 -6.29 30.29 1.82
N ARG A 169 -6.70 29.11 2.29
CA ARG A 169 -7.02 28.85 3.70
C ARG A 169 -5.81 28.36 4.50
N LYS A 170 -4.70 28.05 3.82
CA LYS A 170 -3.49 27.44 4.40
C LYS A 170 -3.81 26.21 5.26
N CYS A 171 -4.65 25.34 4.75
CA CYS A 171 -4.99 24.10 5.43
C CYS A 171 -5.26 22.97 4.45
N THR A 172 -5.21 21.75 4.96
CA THR A 172 -5.62 20.57 4.22
C THR A 172 -7.11 20.36 4.45
N GLU A 173 -7.89 20.36 3.37
CA GLU A 173 -9.29 19.98 3.39
C GLU A 173 -9.38 18.47 3.16
N ALA A 174 -10.02 17.77 4.10
CA ALA A 174 -10.23 16.33 4.00
C ALA A 174 -11.71 16.00 3.89
N GLU A 175 -12.01 15.07 3.00
CA GLU A 175 -13.28 14.37 2.91
C GLU A 175 -13.05 12.94 3.39
N ILE A 176 -13.86 12.50 4.36
CA ILE A 176 -13.74 11.17 4.95
C ILE A 176 -15.08 10.45 4.77
N GLU A 177 -15.04 9.23 4.25
CA GLU A 177 -16.15 8.29 4.19
C GLU A 177 -15.80 7.07 5.04
N GLU A 178 -16.70 6.69 5.95
CA GLU A 178 -16.50 5.53 6.81
C GLU A 178 -17.73 4.61 6.77
N LEU A 179 -17.51 3.30 6.69
CA LEU A 179 -18.59 2.32 6.79
C LEU A 179 -18.97 2.14 8.26
N LYS A 180 -20.15 2.64 8.64
CA LYS A 180 -20.71 2.53 10.01
C LYS A 180 -22.04 1.79 9.97
N ASN A 181 -22.14 0.69 10.72
CA ASN A 181 -23.35 -0.13 10.81
C ASN A 181 -23.93 -0.51 9.43
N GLY A 182 -23.04 -0.87 8.49
CA GLY A 182 -23.43 -1.25 7.12
C GLY A 182 -23.84 -0.10 6.21
N LYS A 183 -23.62 1.17 6.61
CA LYS A 183 -23.88 2.35 5.78
C LYS A 183 -22.66 3.24 5.69
N TRP A 184 -22.37 3.75 4.50
CA TRP A 184 -21.33 4.76 4.31
C TRP A 184 -21.79 6.09 4.90
N VAL A 185 -20.95 6.66 5.75
CA VAL A 185 -21.17 7.96 6.38
C VAL A 185 -20.06 8.89 5.93
N LYS A 186 -20.45 9.90 5.16
CA LYS A 186 -19.57 10.97 4.70
C LYS A 186 -19.48 12.06 5.76
N THR A 187 -18.26 12.42 6.13
CA THR A 187 -17.93 13.52 7.03
C THR A 187 -17.06 14.50 6.26
N SER A 188 -17.63 15.65 5.93
CA SER A 188 -16.95 16.66 5.11
C SER A 188 -16.22 17.71 5.95
N ASN A 189 -15.11 18.21 5.41
CA ASN A 189 -14.47 19.48 5.72
C ASN A 189 -13.91 19.62 7.13
N VAL A 190 -12.90 18.81 7.43
CA VAL A 190 -11.93 19.20 8.46
C VAL A 190 -10.83 20.01 7.79
N CYS A 191 -10.79 21.32 8.05
CA CYS A 191 -9.62 22.15 7.73
C CYS A 191 -8.55 21.82 8.77
N LEU A 192 -7.69 20.85 8.43
CA LEU A 192 -6.59 20.41 9.26
C LEU A 192 -5.47 21.44 9.10
N LYS A 193 -5.26 22.26 10.15
CA LYS A 193 -4.11 23.16 10.21
C LYS A 193 -2.86 22.31 10.38
N VAL A 194 -1.95 22.41 9.42
CA VAL A 194 -0.60 21.83 9.47
C VAL A 194 0.28 22.67 10.38
#